data_AF-A0AA88ICP3-F1
#
_entry.id   AF-A0AA88ICP3-F1
#
_cell.length_a   1.000
_cell.length_b   1.000
_cell.length_c   1.000
_cell.angle_alpha   90.00
_cell.angle_beta   90.00
_cell.angle_gamma   90.00
#
_symmetry.space_group_name_H-M   'P 1'
#
loop_
_entity.id
_entity.type
_entity.pdbx_description
1 polymer ?
#
loop_
_entity_poly.entity_id
_entity_poly.type
_entity_poly.pdbx_seq_one_letter_code
_entity_poly.pdbx_strand_id
1 'polypeptide(L)'
;MPTVDEAILRHTGAKFFAKLDARYGYWSLVLDKESSQLTTFNTPYGYYKFKRMPFGLISAQDEFQCRMEEVFEGIQGFSVTADDIIISGKTIEENDASVRSALIRARENGVRLNFQNCVFKCNSIPYFGHVISENGIHPDLQKVQALRDMQTSYTKDRRRTILGMMNYLARYIPNLSSLNQPLLDIVKQRQFKWEQQHDTSFTNIKESICSSLAFFDPTVGNVEIQVDASKFGLGAILIQNRKPFSFASRSLNSKRRITHK
;
A
#
# COMPACT_ATOMS: atom_id res chain seq x y z
N MET A 1 -10.09 -10.38 3.20
CA MET A 1 -8.70 -9.90 3.04
C MET A 1 -8.32 -9.03 4.22
N PRO A 2 -7.12 -9.18 4.81
CA PRO A 2 -6.58 -8.24 5.77
C PRO A 2 -6.41 -6.85 5.12
N THR A 3 -6.46 -5.81 5.94
CA THR A 3 -6.13 -4.45 5.46
C THR A 3 -4.64 -4.35 5.10
N VAL A 4 -4.28 -3.36 4.29
CA VAL A 4 -2.87 -3.11 3.94
C VAL A 4 -2.01 -2.93 5.19
N ASP A 5 -2.50 -2.22 6.21
CA ASP A 5 -1.77 -2.01 7.44
C ASP A 5 -1.61 -3.32 8.24
N GLU A 6 -2.64 -4.15 8.34
CA GLU A 6 -2.54 -5.49 8.96
C GLU A 6 -1.52 -6.38 8.24
N ALA A 7 -1.50 -6.35 6.91
CA ALA A 7 -0.55 -7.12 6.12
C ALA A 7 0.89 -6.62 6.31
N ILE A 8 1.10 -5.29 6.36
CA ILE A 8 2.40 -4.68 6.64
C ILE A 8 2.90 -5.05 8.05
N LEU A 9 2.01 -5.07 9.06
CA LEU A 9 2.36 -5.39 10.44
C LEU A 9 2.89 -6.82 10.63
N ARG A 10 2.59 -7.75 9.71
CA ARG A 10 3.17 -9.11 9.73
C ARG A 10 4.69 -9.10 9.50
N HIS A 11 5.21 -8.02 8.94
CA HIS A 11 6.63 -7.85 8.62
C HIS A 11 7.38 -7.00 9.66
N THR A 12 6.75 -6.68 10.80
CA THR A 12 7.37 -5.90 11.87
C THR A 12 8.66 -6.55 12.38
N GLY A 13 9.75 -5.77 12.37
CA GLY A 13 11.07 -6.21 12.84
C GLY A 13 11.84 -7.11 11.85
N ALA A 14 11.29 -7.38 10.66
CA ALA A 14 12.01 -8.12 9.63
C ALA A 14 13.14 -7.28 9.02
N LYS A 15 14.23 -7.95 8.65
CA LYS A 15 15.42 -7.34 8.02
C LYS A 15 15.70 -7.89 6.63
N PHE A 16 15.21 -9.09 6.36
CA PHE A 16 15.41 -9.81 5.11
C PHE A 16 14.07 -10.20 4.52
N PHE A 17 13.95 -10.02 3.21
CA PHE A 17 12.74 -10.20 2.44
C PHE A 17 13.03 -11.04 1.19
N ALA A 18 12.03 -11.83 0.81
CA ALA A 18 11.95 -12.50 -0.47
C ALA A 18 10.56 -12.27 -1.07
N LYS A 19 10.52 -12.05 -2.38
CA LYS A 19 9.32 -11.99 -3.21
C LYS A 19 9.27 -13.24 -4.07
N LEU A 20 8.19 -14.01 -3.97
CA LEU A 20 7.89 -15.09 -4.89
C LEU A 20 6.76 -14.66 -5.82
N ASP A 21 6.96 -14.80 -7.12
CA ASP A 21 5.98 -14.42 -8.15
C ASP A 21 5.27 -15.69 -8.65
N ALA A 22 3.94 -15.77 -8.48
CA ALA A 22 3.16 -16.92 -8.92
C ALA A 22 2.93 -16.87 -10.44
N ARG A 23 3.51 -17.84 -11.16
CA ARG A 23 3.36 -17.97 -12.61
C ARG A 23 1.95 -18.45 -12.94
N TYR A 24 1.29 -17.75 -13.86
CA TYR A 24 -0.08 -18.03 -14.30
C TYR A 24 -1.17 -17.85 -13.22
N GLY A 25 -0.91 -17.08 -12.15
CA GLY A 25 -1.89 -16.57 -11.18
C GLY A 25 -3.14 -17.45 -10.99
N TYR A 26 -4.31 -16.90 -11.33
CA TYR A 26 -5.63 -17.56 -11.20
C TYR A 26 -5.74 -18.90 -11.94
N TRP A 27 -4.99 -19.12 -13.02
CA TRP A 27 -4.99 -20.42 -13.73
C TRP A 27 -4.33 -21.54 -12.93
N SER A 28 -3.82 -21.28 -11.73
CA SER A 28 -3.42 -22.31 -10.77
C SER A 28 -4.65 -22.99 -10.14
N LEU A 29 -5.80 -22.31 -10.10
CA LEU A 29 -7.01 -22.81 -9.45
C LEU A 29 -7.91 -23.57 -10.43
N VAL A 30 -8.30 -24.77 -10.05
CA VAL A 30 -9.27 -25.59 -10.80
C VAL A 30 -10.68 -25.21 -10.36
N LEU A 31 -11.55 -24.94 -11.33
CA LEU A 31 -12.97 -24.68 -11.05
C LEU A 31 -13.69 -26.00 -10.85
N ASP A 32 -14.63 -26.03 -9.90
CA ASP A 32 -15.60 -27.11 -9.82
C ASP A 32 -16.52 -27.11 -11.06
N LYS A 33 -17.32 -28.17 -11.19
CA LYS A 33 -18.14 -28.39 -12.38
C LYS A 33 -19.21 -27.30 -12.58
N GLU A 34 -19.83 -26.83 -11.49
CA GLU A 34 -20.90 -25.84 -11.53
C GLU A 34 -20.33 -24.45 -11.85
N SER A 35 -19.27 -24.04 -11.14
CA SER A 35 -18.56 -22.79 -11.43
C SER A 35 -18.02 -22.76 -12.85
N SER A 36 -17.46 -23.88 -13.34
CA SER A 36 -17.00 -24.01 -14.72
C SER A 36 -18.13 -23.74 -15.74
N GLN A 37 -19.35 -24.22 -15.49
CA GLN A 37 -20.48 -23.97 -16.40
C GLN A 37 -20.88 -22.49 -16.45
N LEU A 38 -20.76 -21.75 -15.34
CA LEU A 38 -21.05 -20.30 -15.30
C LEU A 38 -20.04 -19.48 -16.12
N THR A 39 -18.85 -20.02 -16.38
CA THR A 39 -17.82 -19.38 -17.21
C THR A 39 -17.92 -19.70 -18.71
N THR A 40 -19.09 -20.15 -19.18
CA THR A 40 -19.29 -20.50 -20.59
C THR A 40 -19.29 -19.25 -21.47
N PHE A 41 -18.53 -19.28 -22.56
CA PHE A 41 -18.47 -18.22 -23.57
C PHE A 41 -18.68 -18.79 -24.97
N ASN A 42 -19.17 -17.95 -25.86
CA ASN A 42 -19.40 -18.31 -27.26
C ASN A 42 -18.23 -17.88 -28.13
N THR A 43 -17.90 -18.71 -29.11
CA THR A 43 -16.94 -18.41 -30.18
C THR A 43 -17.59 -18.77 -31.52
N PRO A 44 -17.05 -18.30 -32.67
CA PRO A 44 -17.52 -18.76 -33.98
C PRO A 44 -17.46 -20.28 -34.18
N TYR A 45 -16.70 -21.00 -33.34
CA TYR A 45 -16.50 -22.45 -33.40
C TYR A 45 -17.33 -23.23 -32.35
N GLY A 46 -18.17 -22.54 -31.58
CA GLY A 46 -19.04 -23.14 -30.58
C GLY A 46 -18.83 -22.62 -29.16
N TYR A 47 -19.48 -23.29 -28.20
CA TYR A 47 -19.45 -22.94 -26.78
C TYR A 47 -18.28 -23.60 -26.07
N TYR A 48 -17.49 -22.79 -25.37
CA TYR A 48 -16.39 -23.22 -24.54
C TYR A 48 -16.61 -22.75 -23.11
N LYS A 49 -15.98 -23.42 -22.15
CA LYS A 49 -16.02 -23.04 -20.75
C LYS A 49 -14.65 -23.15 -20.12
N PHE A 50 -14.39 -22.35 -19.10
CA PHE A 50 -13.12 -22.45 -18.40
C PHE A 50 -13.12 -23.62 -17.42
N LYS A 51 -12.02 -24.38 -17.39
CA LYS A 51 -11.77 -25.43 -16.39
C LYS A 51 -10.95 -24.93 -15.19
N ARG A 52 -10.34 -23.76 -15.34
CA ARG A 52 -9.53 -23.08 -14.34
C ARG A 52 -9.96 -21.63 -14.27
N MET A 53 -9.71 -20.98 -13.14
CA MET A 53 -10.28 -19.66 -12.88
C MET A 53 -9.87 -18.61 -13.93
N PRO A 54 -10.80 -18.08 -14.75
CA PRO A 54 -10.47 -17.07 -15.74
C PRO A 54 -10.20 -15.71 -15.09
N PHE A 55 -9.45 -14.88 -15.80
CA PHE A 55 -9.32 -13.46 -15.47
C PHE A 55 -10.66 -12.73 -15.71
N GLY A 56 -10.93 -11.70 -14.91
CA GLY A 56 -12.13 -10.86 -15.06
C GLY A 56 -13.32 -11.28 -14.18
N LEU A 57 -13.24 -12.39 -13.45
CA LEU A 57 -14.23 -12.68 -12.41
C LEU A 57 -14.00 -11.77 -11.20
N ILE A 58 -15.10 -11.20 -10.67
CA ILE A 58 -15.06 -10.30 -9.51
C ILE A 58 -14.47 -11.01 -8.28
N SER A 59 -14.78 -12.29 -8.08
CA SER A 59 -14.34 -13.08 -6.94
C SER A 59 -12.97 -13.76 -7.12
N ALA A 60 -12.33 -13.65 -8.29
CA ALA A 60 -11.11 -14.42 -8.56
C ALA A 60 -9.96 -14.07 -7.60
N GLN A 61 -9.81 -12.80 -7.28
CA GLN A 61 -8.73 -12.33 -6.41
C GLN A 61 -8.90 -12.83 -4.97
N ASP A 62 -10.12 -12.80 -4.44
CA ASP A 62 -10.42 -13.24 -3.08
C ASP A 62 -10.17 -14.75 -2.94
N GLU A 63 -10.66 -15.54 -3.89
CA GLU A 63 -10.49 -17.00 -3.87
C GLU A 63 -9.01 -17.39 -4.06
N PHE A 64 -8.27 -16.69 -4.93
CA PHE A 64 -6.83 -16.90 -5.06
C PHE A 64 -6.08 -16.57 -3.78
N GLN A 65 -6.42 -15.47 -3.13
CA GLN A 65 -5.82 -15.12 -1.86
C GLN A 65 -6.10 -16.17 -0.79
N CYS A 66 -7.36 -16.60 -0.62
CA CYS A 66 -7.71 -17.66 0.33
C CYS A 66 -6.90 -18.93 0.07
N ARG A 67 -6.81 -19.39 -1.19
CA ARG A 67 -6.03 -20.59 -1.51
C ARG A 67 -4.54 -20.41 -1.22
N MET A 68 -3.95 -19.26 -1.54
CA MET A 68 -2.54 -19.03 -1.22
C MET A 68 -2.31 -18.97 0.30
N GLU A 69 -3.23 -18.37 1.07
CA GLU A 69 -3.17 -18.38 2.53
C GLU A 69 -3.19 -19.81 3.09
N GLU A 70 -4.05 -20.69 2.57
CA GLU A 70 -4.09 -22.12 2.93
C GLU A 70 -2.78 -22.84 2.60
N VAL A 71 -2.26 -22.67 1.37
CA VAL A 71 -1.05 -23.37 0.91
C VAL A 71 0.17 -23.01 1.77
N PHE A 72 0.30 -21.74 2.15
CA PHE A 72 1.48 -21.24 2.86
C PHE A 72 1.25 -21.02 4.36
N GLU A 73 0.14 -21.53 4.90
CA GLU A 73 -0.25 -21.38 6.31
C GLU A 73 0.83 -21.82 7.31
N GLY A 74 1.21 -20.97 8.25
CA GLY A 74 2.21 -21.30 9.28
C GLY A 74 3.67 -21.16 8.81
N ILE A 75 3.92 -20.66 7.60
CA ILE A 75 5.26 -20.17 7.24
C ILE A 75 5.48 -18.82 7.92
N GLN A 76 6.60 -18.69 8.63
CA GLN A 76 6.93 -17.47 9.36
C GLN A 76 7.17 -16.30 8.40
N GLY A 77 6.60 -15.13 8.74
CA GLY A 77 6.74 -13.91 7.95
C GLY A 77 6.15 -13.99 6.54
N PHE A 78 5.28 -14.97 6.28
CA PHE A 78 4.53 -15.08 5.06
C PHE A 78 3.39 -14.06 5.03
N SER A 79 3.24 -13.41 3.87
CA SER A 79 2.04 -12.65 3.53
C SER A 79 1.79 -12.79 2.03
N VAL A 80 0.53 -12.93 1.64
CA VAL A 80 0.13 -12.92 0.23
C VAL A 80 -0.80 -11.75 -0.03
N THR A 81 -0.58 -11.12 -1.18
CA THR A 81 -1.41 -10.02 -1.67
C THR A 81 -1.62 -10.22 -3.16
N ALA A 82 -2.83 -10.59 -3.56
CA ALA A 82 -3.12 -10.93 -4.95
C ALA A 82 -2.02 -11.88 -5.48
N ASP A 83 -1.19 -11.41 -6.41
CA ASP A 83 -0.14 -12.22 -7.06
C ASP A 83 1.22 -12.21 -6.32
N ASP A 84 1.42 -11.30 -5.36
CA ASP A 84 2.69 -11.11 -4.66
C ASP A 84 2.73 -11.94 -3.37
N ILE A 85 3.62 -12.94 -3.35
CA ILE A 85 3.94 -13.71 -2.14
C ILE A 85 5.21 -13.14 -1.52
N ILE A 86 5.11 -12.63 -0.29
CA ILE A 86 6.24 -12.09 0.45
C ILE A 86 6.57 -12.98 1.63
N ILE A 87 7.87 -13.20 1.84
CA ILE A 87 8.41 -13.92 2.99
C ILE A 87 9.46 -13.04 3.64
N SER A 88 9.30 -12.76 4.93
CA SER A 88 10.19 -11.90 5.69
C SER A 88 10.81 -12.63 6.88
N GLY A 89 12.06 -12.32 7.23
CA GLY A 89 12.75 -12.88 8.41
C GLY A 89 13.59 -11.84 9.15
N LYS A 90 13.91 -12.08 10.42
CA LYS A 90 14.77 -11.20 11.23
C LYS A 90 16.25 -11.46 10.95
N THR A 91 16.60 -12.72 10.68
CA THR A 91 17.91 -13.12 10.18
C THR A 91 17.81 -13.71 8.77
N ILE A 92 18.95 -13.84 8.10
CA ILE A 92 19.00 -14.43 6.76
C ILE A 92 18.69 -15.94 6.80
N GLU A 93 19.09 -16.62 7.87
CA GLU A 93 18.84 -18.06 8.08
C GLU A 93 17.35 -18.34 8.28
N GLU A 94 16.67 -17.53 9.09
CA GLU A 94 15.21 -17.62 9.27
C GLU A 94 14.47 -17.40 7.95
N ASN A 95 14.90 -16.40 7.16
CA ASN A 95 14.30 -16.12 5.87
C ASN A 95 14.55 -17.25 4.87
N ASP A 96 15.78 -17.75 4.76
CA ASP A 96 16.15 -18.86 3.88
C ASP A 96 15.38 -20.15 4.24
N ALA A 97 15.20 -20.45 5.53
CA ALA A 97 14.39 -21.58 5.99
C ALA A 97 12.92 -21.44 5.62
N SER A 98 12.35 -20.23 5.77
CA SER A 98 10.96 -19.92 5.43
C SER A 98 10.73 -19.98 3.92
N VAL A 99 11.65 -19.42 3.12
CA VAL A 99 11.63 -19.48 1.66
C VAL A 99 11.72 -20.93 1.20
N ARG A 100 12.62 -21.75 1.77
CA ARG A 100 12.73 -23.17 1.42
C ARG A 100 11.42 -23.91 1.68
N SER A 101 10.80 -23.66 2.83
CA SER A 101 9.49 -24.23 3.18
C SER A 101 8.41 -23.81 2.17
N ALA A 102 8.37 -22.54 1.79
CA ALA A 102 7.44 -22.05 0.77
C ALA A 102 7.65 -22.71 -0.59
N LEU A 103 8.90 -22.86 -1.05
CA LEU A 103 9.20 -23.52 -2.33
C LEU A 103 8.76 -25.01 -2.33
N ILE A 104 8.92 -25.70 -1.19
CA ILE A 104 8.45 -27.08 -1.04
C ILE A 104 6.91 -27.14 -1.12
N ARG A 105 6.21 -26.30 -0.35
CA ARG A 105 4.75 -26.28 -0.36
C ARG A 105 4.15 -25.85 -1.69
N ALA A 106 4.78 -24.89 -2.36
CA ALA A 106 4.40 -24.49 -3.71
C ALA A 106 4.48 -25.68 -4.67
N ARG A 107 5.56 -26.47 -4.59
CA ARG A 107 5.71 -27.70 -5.40
C ARG A 107 4.63 -28.74 -5.07
N GLU A 108 4.38 -29.00 -3.80
CA GLU A 108 3.39 -29.98 -3.34
C GLU A 108 1.96 -29.62 -3.77
N ASN A 109 1.63 -28.32 -3.79
CA ASN A 109 0.30 -27.82 -4.15
C ASN A 109 0.21 -27.39 -5.62
N GLY A 110 1.24 -27.64 -6.44
CA GLY A 110 1.23 -27.33 -7.87
C GLY A 110 1.28 -25.83 -8.22
N VAL A 111 1.63 -24.97 -7.26
CA VAL A 111 1.86 -23.54 -7.47
C VAL A 111 3.17 -23.37 -8.23
N ARG A 112 3.09 -22.88 -9.46
CA ARG A 112 4.27 -22.60 -10.29
C ARG A 112 4.75 -21.19 -10.02
N LEU A 113 6.06 -21.00 -9.88
CA LEU A 113 6.66 -19.68 -9.68
C LEU A 113 7.39 -19.21 -10.93
N ASN A 114 7.41 -17.90 -11.16
CA ASN A 114 8.21 -17.29 -12.21
C ASN A 114 9.56 -16.85 -11.64
N PHE A 115 10.56 -17.72 -11.77
CA PHE A 115 11.88 -17.49 -11.19
C PHE A 115 12.52 -16.15 -11.59
N GLN A 116 12.27 -15.65 -12.81
CA GLN A 116 12.83 -14.38 -13.29
C GLN A 116 12.27 -13.15 -12.55
N ASN A 117 11.05 -13.26 -12.01
CA ASN A 117 10.39 -12.21 -11.26
C ASN A 117 10.54 -12.39 -9.74
N CYS A 118 11.00 -13.56 -9.29
CA CYS A 118 11.29 -13.79 -7.89
C CYS A 118 12.54 -13.00 -7.47
N VAL A 119 12.50 -12.47 -6.26
CA VAL A 119 13.58 -11.69 -5.68
C VAL A 119 13.89 -12.26 -4.29
N PHE A 120 15.16 -12.44 -3.96
CA PHE A 120 15.58 -13.09 -2.71
C PHE A 120 16.61 -12.23 -1.99
N LYS A 121 16.71 -12.40 -0.67
CA LYS A 121 17.77 -11.81 0.18
C LYS A 121 17.84 -10.29 0.09
N CYS A 122 16.70 -9.63 -0.02
CA CYS A 122 16.63 -8.18 -0.05
C CYS A 122 16.45 -7.60 1.36
N ASN A 123 17.01 -6.41 1.60
CA ASN A 123 16.79 -5.65 2.83
C ASN A 123 15.56 -4.72 2.75
N SER A 124 14.98 -4.59 1.56
CA SER A 124 13.73 -3.87 1.36
C SER A 124 12.94 -4.46 0.19
N ILE A 125 11.62 -4.31 0.20
CA ILE A 125 10.72 -4.85 -0.82
C ILE A 125 9.54 -3.90 -1.07
N PRO A 126 9.13 -3.70 -2.34
CA PRO A 126 7.88 -3.00 -2.62
C PRO A 126 6.68 -3.85 -2.19
N TYR A 127 5.72 -3.25 -1.49
CA TYR A 127 4.49 -3.89 -1.02
C TYR A 127 3.34 -2.88 -0.92
N PHE A 128 2.23 -3.12 -1.63
CA PHE A 128 1.05 -2.22 -1.67
C PHE A 128 1.37 -0.75 -1.98
N GLY A 129 2.38 -0.47 -2.81
CA GLY A 129 2.83 0.90 -3.11
C GLY A 129 3.72 1.52 -2.02
N HIS A 130 4.05 0.78 -0.99
CA HIS A 130 5.04 1.17 0.00
C HIS A 130 6.33 0.40 -0.25
N VAL A 131 7.43 0.85 0.34
CA VAL A 131 8.66 0.06 0.43
C VAL A 131 8.85 -0.30 1.88
N ILE A 132 8.89 -1.60 2.18
CA ILE A 132 9.10 -2.12 3.53
C ILE A 132 10.59 -2.39 3.70
N SER A 133 11.17 -1.98 4.83
CA SER A 133 12.54 -2.31 5.21
C SER A 133 12.65 -2.52 6.73
N GLU A 134 13.84 -2.86 7.23
CA GLU A 134 14.09 -2.92 8.69
C GLU A 134 13.82 -1.59 9.41
N ASN A 135 13.93 -0.47 8.69
CA ASN A 135 13.79 0.88 9.23
C ASN A 135 12.33 1.37 9.22
N GLY A 136 11.40 0.56 8.69
CA GLY A 136 9.98 0.87 8.67
C GLY A 136 9.36 0.84 7.27
N ILE A 137 8.28 1.62 7.15
CA ILE A 137 7.45 1.74 5.96
C ILE A 137 7.83 3.05 5.27
N HIS A 138 8.28 2.96 4.03
CA HIS A 138 8.73 4.08 3.23
C HIS A 138 7.74 4.36 2.10
N PRO A 139 7.57 5.63 1.70
CA PRO A 139 6.88 5.94 0.46
C PRO A 139 7.70 5.41 -0.73
N ASP A 140 7.01 5.10 -1.83
CA ASP A 140 7.67 4.83 -3.11
C ASP A 140 8.47 6.07 -3.55
N LEU A 141 9.80 5.91 -3.61
CA LEU A 141 10.72 6.98 -3.97
C LEU A 141 10.45 7.56 -5.36
N GLN A 142 9.97 6.75 -6.31
CA GLN A 142 9.62 7.24 -7.64
C GLN A 142 8.44 8.21 -7.57
N LYS A 143 7.44 7.92 -6.72
CA LYS A 143 6.28 8.79 -6.54
C LYS A 143 6.62 10.06 -5.76
N VAL A 144 7.49 9.96 -4.76
CA VAL A 144 8.01 11.13 -4.04
C VAL A 144 8.79 12.03 -5.00
N GLN A 145 9.67 11.44 -5.82
CA GLN A 145 10.47 12.17 -6.79
C GLN A 145 9.60 12.82 -7.86
N ALA A 146 8.62 12.09 -8.40
CA ALA A 146 7.65 12.64 -9.35
C ALA A 146 6.87 13.83 -8.78
N LEU A 147 6.53 13.83 -7.48
CA LEU A 147 5.91 14.99 -6.84
C LEU A 147 6.91 16.15 -6.68
N ARG A 148 8.15 15.87 -6.28
CA ARG A 148 9.20 16.88 -6.12
C ARG A 148 9.49 17.59 -7.43
N ASP A 149 9.66 16.84 -8.51
CA ASP A 149 9.99 17.33 -9.85
C ASP A 149 8.80 18.01 -10.55
N MET A 150 7.60 17.87 -10.00
CA MET A 150 6.41 18.46 -10.58
C MET A 150 6.52 20.00 -10.57
N GLN A 151 6.66 20.56 -11.77
CA GLN A 151 6.67 22.01 -11.98
C GLN A 151 5.32 22.63 -11.62
N THR A 152 5.37 23.85 -11.10
CA THR A 152 4.22 24.66 -10.68
C THR A 152 3.45 25.28 -11.86
N SER A 153 3.61 24.79 -13.09
CA SER A 153 2.80 25.24 -14.24
C SER A 153 1.45 24.51 -14.23
N TYR A 154 0.45 25.15 -13.62
CA TYR A 154 -0.86 24.56 -13.35
C TYR A 154 -1.87 24.76 -14.48
N THR A 155 -2.39 23.63 -15.00
CA THR A 155 -3.59 23.57 -15.86
C THR A 155 -4.74 22.92 -15.10
N LYS A 156 -6.00 23.17 -15.49
CA LYS A 156 -7.18 22.57 -14.85
C LYS A 156 -7.10 21.04 -14.74
N ASP A 157 -6.46 20.37 -15.69
CA ASP A 157 -6.34 18.91 -15.76
C ASP A 157 -5.33 18.35 -14.76
N ARG A 158 -4.24 19.08 -14.46
CA ARG A 158 -3.20 18.63 -13.51
C ARG A 158 -3.64 18.66 -12.05
N ARG A 159 -4.75 19.33 -11.73
CA ARG A 159 -5.28 19.46 -10.36
C ARG A 159 -5.64 18.11 -9.73
N ARG A 160 -6.32 17.25 -10.51
CA ARG A 160 -6.74 15.92 -10.03
C ARG A 160 -5.53 15.03 -9.77
N THR A 161 -4.53 15.09 -10.64
CA THR A 161 -3.26 14.36 -10.48
C THR A 161 -2.55 14.77 -9.19
N ILE A 162 -2.46 16.07 -8.91
CA ILE A 162 -1.77 16.59 -7.71
C ILE A 162 -2.50 16.19 -6.44
N LEU A 163 -3.81 16.39 -6.38
CA LEU A 163 -4.62 15.94 -5.24
C LEU A 163 -4.53 14.42 -5.05
N GLY A 164 -4.53 13.65 -6.13
CA GLY A 164 -4.36 12.19 -6.10
C GLY A 164 -3.01 11.77 -5.52
N MET A 165 -1.91 12.39 -5.98
CA MET A 165 -0.57 12.12 -5.47
C MET A 165 -0.40 12.54 -4.02
N MET A 166 -0.95 13.69 -3.61
CA MET A 166 -0.93 14.13 -2.22
C MET A 166 -1.75 13.20 -1.32
N ASN A 167 -2.90 12.72 -1.80
CA ASN A 167 -3.71 11.76 -1.06
C ASN A 167 -2.99 10.41 -0.89
N TYR A 168 -2.25 9.96 -1.92
CA TYR A 168 -1.40 8.78 -1.83
C TYR A 168 -0.30 8.94 -0.76
N LEU A 169 0.36 10.10 -0.74
CA LEU A 169 1.44 10.39 0.21
C LEU A 169 0.93 10.89 1.57
N ALA A 170 -0.38 11.01 1.77
CA ALA A 170 -0.95 11.63 2.96
C ALA A 170 -0.51 10.97 4.26
N ARG A 171 -0.31 9.65 4.24
CA ARG A 171 0.19 8.91 5.41
C ARG A 171 1.58 9.33 5.86
N TYR A 172 2.36 10.00 5.01
CA TYR A 172 3.74 10.44 5.27
C TYR A 172 3.85 11.96 5.50
N ILE A 173 2.74 12.70 5.47
CA ILE A 173 2.75 14.16 5.57
C ILE A 173 2.07 14.57 6.88
N PRO A 174 2.83 15.05 7.87
CA PRO A 174 2.25 15.57 9.10
C PRO A 174 1.41 16.81 8.80
N ASN A 175 0.28 16.96 9.49
CA ASN A 175 -0.59 18.14 9.39
C ASN A 175 -1.07 18.48 7.97
N LEU A 176 -1.18 17.48 7.07
CA LEU A 176 -1.57 17.68 5.67
C LEU A 176 -2.85 18.50 5.51
N SER A 177 -3.86 18.30 6.38
CA SER A 177 -5.14 19.01 6.26
C SER A 177 -4.97 20.52 6.33
N SER A 178 -4.09 21.03 7.18
CA SER A 178 -3.79 22.46 7.29
C SER A 178 -2.96 22.94 6.10
N LEU A 179 -1.90 22.19 5.74
CA LEU A 179 -1.01 22.53 4.64
C LEU A 179 -1.73 22.58 3.29
N ASN A 180 -2.68 21.66 3.06
CA ASN A 180 -3.41 21.50 1.81
C ASN A 180 -4.62 22.45 1.66
N GLN A 181 -4.96 23.25 2.68
CA GLN A 181 -6.14 24.14 2.61
C GLN A 181 -6.12 25.09 1.41
N PRO A 182 -5.02 25.83 1.11
CA PRO A 182 -5.00 26.75 -0.03
C PRO A 182 -5.30 26.02 -1.35
N LEU A 183 -4.78 24.79 -1.48
CA LEU A 183 -4.99 23.95 -2.66
C LEU A 183 -6.41 23.39 -2.75
N LEU A 184 -7.07 23.13 -1.62
CA LEU A 184 -8.48 22.72 -1.61
C LEU A 184 -9.42 23.89 -1.92
N ASP A 185 -9.07 25.11 -1.52
CA ASP A 185 -9.90 26.29 -1.73
C ASP A 185 -9.90 26.74 -3.18
N ILE A 186 -8.73 26.75 -3.86
CA ILE A 186 -8.64 27.06 -5.29
C ILE A 186 -9.41 26.04 -6.17
N VAL A 187 -9.58 24.80 -5.70
CA VAL A 187 -10.37 23.76 -6.40
C VAL A 187 -11.86 24.07 -6.37
N LYS A 188 -12.35 24.73 -5.31
CA LYS A 188 -13.76 25.12 -5.15
C LYS A 188 -14.11 26.42 -5.90
N GLN A 189 -13.11 27.20 -6.31
CA GLN A 189 -13.32 28.46 -7.01
C GLN A 189 -13.79 28.24 -8.46
N ARG A 190 -14.73 29.08 -8.92
CA ARG A 190 -15.24 29.05 -10.31
C ARG A 190 -14.16 29.38 -11.34
N GLN A 191 -13.31 30.35 -11.03
CA GLN A 191 -12.13 30.70 -11.82
C GLN A 191 -10.90 30.16 -11.10
N PHE A 192 -10.13 29.34 -11.82
CA PHE A 192 -8.89 28.80 -11.28
C PHE A 192 -7.78 29.81 -11.51
N LYS A 193 -7.24 30.39 -10.43
CA LYS A 193 -6.11 31.31 -10.48
C LYS A 193 -5.05 30.85 -9.50
N TRP A 194 -3.96 30.31 -10.04
CA TRP A 194 -2.79 29.96 -9.24
C TRP A 194 -2.06 31.22 -8.81
N GLU A 195 -1.60 31.24 -7.57
CA GLU A 195 -1.04 32.41 -6.88
C GLU A 195 0.04 31.94 -5.91
N GLN A 196 0.87 32.87 -5.45
CA GLN A 196 2.04 32.57 -4.62
C GLN A 196 1.72 31.76 -3.35
N GLN A 197 0.57 32.00 -2.72
CA GLN A 197 0.11 31.23 -1.56
C GLN A 197 -0.02 29.72 -1.84
N HIS A 198 -0.38 29.35 -3.08
CA HIS A 198 -0.51 27.98 -3.52
C HIS A 198 0.86 27.35 -3.77
N ASP A 199 1.82 28.10 -4.31
CA ASP A 199 3.20 27.65 -4.45
C ASP A 199 3.84 27.38 -3.09
N THR A 200 3.70 28.30 -2.13
CA THR A 200 4.22 28.11 -0.77
C THR A 200 3.60 26.88 -0.12
N SER A 201 2.28 26.71 -0.21
CA SER A 201 1.58 25.53 0.31
C SER A 201 2.10 24.24 -0.33
N PHE A 202 2.26 24.21 -1.65
CA PHE A 202 2.72 23.03 -2.37
C PHE A 202 4.17 22.67 -2.05
N THR A 203 5.06 23.67 -1.98
CA THR A 203 6.46 23.48 -1.58
C THR A 203 6.56 22.95 -0.15
N ASN A 204 5.82 23.54 0.80
CA ASN A 204 5.79 23.06 2.18
C ASN A 204 5.33 21.61 2.27
N ILE A 205 4.34 21.19 1.46
CA ILE A 205 3.90 19.80 1.39
C ILE A 205 5.03 18.89 0.89
N LYS A 206 5.72 19.27 -0.19
CA LYS A 206 6.83 18.47 -0.75
C LYS A 206 7.96 18.27 0.26
N GLU A 207 8.27 19.30 1.05
CA GLU A 207 9.32 19.29 2.06
C GLU A 207 8.89 18.53 3.33
N SER A 208 7.60 18.53 3.65
CA SER A 208 7.06 17.86 4.84
C SER A 208 6.92 16.33 4.70
N ILE A 209 7.14 15.76 3.51
CA ILE A 209 7.05 14.31 3.31
C ILE A 209 8.14 13.61 4.12
N CYS A 210 7.74 12.83 5.12
CA CYS A 210 8.63 11.99 5.88
C CYS A 210 9.21 10.86 5.02
N SER A 211 10.47 10.52 5.27
CA SER A 211 11.20 9.46 4.57
C SER A 211 10.78 8.06 4.99
N SER A 212 10.26 7.89 6.21
CA SER A 212 9.76 6.62 6.72
C SER A 212 8.80 6.81 7.89
N LEU A 213 8.02 5.77 8.15
CA LEU A 213 7.23 5.56 9.37
C LEU A 213 7.74 4.28 10.04
N ALA A 214 7.88 4.28 11.37
CA ALA A 214 8.18 3.06 12.10
C ALA A 214 7.02 2.06 12.03
N PHE A 215 7.30 0.77 12.24
CA PHE A 215 6.25 -0.20 12.54
C PHE A 215 5.68 0.04 13.92
N PHE A 216 4.40 -0.28 14.08
CA PHE A 216 3.81 -0.40 15.41
C PHE A 216 4.18 -1.78 16.00
N ASP A 217 4.69 -1.78 17.22
CA ASP A 217 5.00 -3.00 17.96
C ASP A 217 4.13 -3.08 19.22
N PRO A 218 3.15 -4.00 19.30
CA PRO A 218 2.26 -4.10 20.45
C PRO A 218 2.98 -4.57 21.73
N THR A 219 4.20 -5.10 21.62
CA THR A 219 4.97 -5.59 22.77
C THR A 219 5.80 -4.50 23.45
N VAL A 220 5.90 -3.32 22.84
CA VAL A 220 6.86 -2.29 23.22
C VAL A 220 6.18 -1.04 23.77
N GLY A 221 6.30 -0.83 25.09
CA GLY A 221 6.10 0.47 25.74
C GLY A 221 4.75 1.17 25.51
N ASN A 222 4.71 2.47 25.84
CA ASN A 222 3.52 3.30 25.69
C ASN A 222 3.48 3.96 24.30
N VAL A 223 2.26 4.16 23.79
CA VAL A 223 2.01 4.99 22.61
C VAL A 223 1.80 6.44 23.05
N GLU A 224 2.58 7.35 22.48
CA GLU A 224 2.40 8.78 22.65
C GLU A 224 1.56 9.32 21.50
N ILE A 225 0.55 10.13 21.84
CA ILE A 225 -0.28 10.84 20.86
C ILE A 225 0.05 12.32 20.98
N GLN A 226 0.61 12.90 19.92
CA GLN A 226 0.77 14.34 19.80
C GLN A 226 -0.32 14.88 18.88
N VAL A 227 -1.09 15.85 19.36
CA VAL A 227 -2.17 16.46 18.60
C VAL A 227 -1.91 17.95 18.45
N ASP A 228 -2.25 18.47 17.27
CA ASP A 228 -2.26 19.90 17.01
C ASP A 228 -3.54 20.28 16.27
N ALA A 229 -3.99 21.49 16.48
CA ALA A 229 -5.23 21.99 15.90
C ALA A 229 -5.02 23.40 15.35
N SER A 230 -5.39 23.58 14.09
CA SER A 230 -5.43 24.88 13.44
C SER A 230 -6.87 25.33 13.25
N LYS A 231 -7.04 26.59 12.84
CA LYS A 231 -8.35 27.15 12.43
C LYS A 231 -9.09 26.28 11.42
N PHE A 232 -8.36 25.52 10.61
CA PHE A 232 -8.90 24.81 9.45
C PHE A 232 -8.80 23.29 9.53
N GLY A 233 -7.95 22.74 10.40
CA GLY A 233 -7.67 21.31 10.40
C GLY A 233 -7.12 20.82 11.73
N LEU A 234 -7.27 19.52 11.95
CA LEU A 234 -6.68 18.77 13.06
C LEU A 234 -5.54 17.92 12.50
N GLY A 235 -4.47 17.83 13.26
CA GLY A 235 -3.35 16.93 13.04
C GLY A 235 -3.14 16.06 14.27
N ALA A 236 -2.77 14.81 14.05
CA ALA A 236 -2.31 13.92 15.10
C ALA A 236 -1.15 13.08 14.58
N ILE A 237 -0.20 12.82 15.47
CA ILE A 237 0.95 11.95 15.24
C ILE A 237 0.93 10.89 16.33
N LEU A 238 0.98 9.63 15.92
CA LEU A 238 1.19 8.51 16.83
C LEU A 238 2.67 8.15 16.84
N ILE A 239 3.26 8.14 18.04
CA ILE A 239 4.69 7.96 18.26
C ILE A 239 4.90 6.79 19.22
N GLN A 240 5.87 5.93 18.90
CA GLN A 240 6.34 4.87 19.76
C GLN A 240 7.87 4.92 19.81
N ASN A 241 8.46 4.91 21.00
CA ASN A 241 9.92 5.06 21.19
C ASN A 241 10.53 6.26 20.43
N ARG A 242 9.86 7.42 20.49
CA ARG A 242 10.26 8.65 19.76
C ARG A 242 10.29 8.52 18.23
N LYS A 243 9.70 7.46 17.67
CA LYS A 243 9.55 7.29 16.22
C LYS A 243 8.07 7.39 15.81
N PRO A 244 7.72 8.21 14.81
CA PRO A 244 6.35 8.26 14.32
C PRO A 244 6.02 6.98 13.55
N PHE A 245 4.87 6.38 13.84
CA PHE A 245 4.36 5.22 13.09
C PHE A 245 3.07 5.51 12.33
N SER A 246 2.37 6.61 12.66
CA SER A 246 1.17 7.03 11.92
C SER A 246 0.95 8.53 12.02
N PHE A 247 0.49 9.13 10.92
CA PHE A 247 -0.02 10.48 10.86
C PHE A 247 -1.51 10.44 10.53
N ALA A 248 -2.30 11.21 11.28
CA ALA A 248 -3.71 11.44 10.98
C ALA A 248 -3.93 12.93 10.76
N SER A 249 -4.71 13.28 9.75
CA SER A 249 -5.07 14.67 9.50
C SER A 249 -6.49 14.79 8.99
N ARG A 250 -7.22 15.80 9.49
CA ARG A 250 -8.62 15.98 9.15
C ARG A 250 -8.97 17.46 9.04
N SER A 251 -9.52 17.86 7.89
CA SER A 251 -10.06 19.21 7.71
C SER A 251 -11.34 19.42 8.53
N LEU A 252 -11.48 20.61 9.11
CA LEU A 252 -12.65 21.02 9.86
C LEU A 252 -13.70 21.61 8.91
N ASN A 253 -14.95 21.13 9.02
CA ASN A 253 -16.07 21.74 8.33
C ASN A 253 -16.35 23.14 8.89
N SER A 254 -17.02 24.00 8.11
CA SER A 254 -17.32 25.39 8.48
C SER A 254 -17.93 25.56 9.88
N LYS A 255 -18.76 24.61 10.32
CA LYS A 255 -19.40 24.60 11.65
C LYS A 255 -18.47 24.23 12.82
N ARG A 256 -17.27 23.70 12.55
CA ARG A 256 -16.32 23.18 13.55
C ARG A 256 -14.97 23.91 13.51
N ARG A 257 -14.86 25.01 12.76
CA ARG A 257 -13.65 25.82 12.70
C ARG A 257 -13.41 26.46 14.07
N ILE A 258 -12.17 26.40 14.55
CA ILE A 258 -11.79 27.00 15.83
C ILE A 258 -11.87 28.52 15.67
N THR A 259 -12.88 29.12 16.32
CA THR A 259 -13.02 30.56 16.45
C THR A 259 -12.50 30.94 17.84
N HIS A 260 -11.39 31.66 17.91
CA HIS A 260 -11.04 32.38 19.13
C HIS A 260 -12.16 33.40 19.39
N LYS A 261 -12.85 33.25 20.52
CA LYS A 261 -13.63 34.34 21.11
C LYS A 261 -12.66 35.26 21.85
#